data_AF-V5HEC3-F1
#
_entry.id   AF-V5HEC3-F1
#
_cell.length_a   1.000
_cell.length_b   1.000
_cell.length_c   1.000
_cell.angle_alpha   90.00
_cell.angle_beta   90.00
_cell.angle_gamma   90.00
#
_symmetry.space_group_name_H-M   'P 1'
#
loop_
_entity.id
_entity.type
_entity.pdbx_description
1 polymer ?
#
loop_
_entity_poly.entity_id
_entity_poly.type
_entity_poly.pdbx_seq_one_letter_code
_entity_poly.pdbx_strand_id
1 'polypeptide(L)'
;MVCLAAAPLVRGTASSSPITRPTAQPRRAGTSNAQHGEPDTSSMETDQLQQTHSQLSEQAAHLIEASWRRGTQLTYTSCWRRWERWCHSRTIDPFSPTLTQVLNFLASLFEEGLAYRTIGCYRSALSQILHNFDGYPLGEHPSVVRLMKGVFNSNPPKPRYPTTWRVDTVTTLLQSWGPNKDLSLKTLTSKLAMLLALASAGRTSDLCLLSTCHIRKQPAGWELVLSGLRKT
;
A
#
# COMPACT_ATOMS: atom_id res chain seq x y z
N MET A 1 -20.96 34.51 -45.63
CA MET A 1 -19.69 35.02 -46.21
C MET A 1 -18.57 34.62 -45.24
N VAL A 2 -17.53 33.82 -45.53
CA VAL A 2 -17.09 32.91 -46.63
C VAL A 2 -16.05 31.97 -45.96
N CYS A 3 -15.87 30.66 -46.21
CA CYS A 3 -16.63 29.56 -46.85
C CYS A 3 -16.03 28.20 -46.34
N LEU A 4 -16.49 27.04 -46.87
CA LEU A 4 -15.88 25.72 -46.59
C LEU A 4 -14.51 25.55 -47.27
N ALA A 5 -13.65 24.69 -46.69
CA ALA A 5 -12.72 23.82 -47.42
C ALA A 5 -12.52 22.49 -46.66
N ALA A 6 -12.33 21.39 -47.39
CA ALA A 6 -12.32 20.02 -46.87
C ALA A 6 -10.90 19.41 -46.74
N ALA A 7 -10.85 18.16 -46.26
CA ALA A 7 -9.64 17.39 -45.93
C ALA A 7 -8.70 17.11 -47.12
N PRO A 8 -7.55 16.44 -46.85
CA PRO A 8 -7.49 15.07 -47.34
C PRO A 8 -6.99 14.02 -46.33
N LEU A 9 -7.50 12.80 -46.49
CA LEU A 9 -6.93 11.55 -45.96
C LEU A 9 -5.65 11.20 -46.73
N VAL A 10 -4.61 10.74 -46.02
CA VAL A 10 -3.46 10.05 -46.64
C VAL A 10 -3.18 8.73 -45.90
N ARG A 11 -3.18 7.62 -46.66
CA ARG A 11 -2.68 6.31 -46.23
C ARG A 11 -1.15 6.31 -46.26
N GLY A 12 -0.51 5.64 -45.29
CA GLY A 12 0.95 5.52 -45.26
C GLY A 12 1.47 4.36 -44.42
N THR A 13 1.37 3.14 -44.98
CA THR A 13 2.30 2.00 -44.84
C THR A 13 3.00 1.71 -43.50
N ALA A 14 2.81 0.50 -42.99
CA ALA A 14 3.67 -0.09 -41.97
C ALA A 14 5.12 -0.26 -42.46
N SER A 15 6.08 0.06 -41.61
CA SER A 15 7.47 -0.41 -41.71
C SER A 15 7.93 -0.86 -40.33
N SER A 16 8.25 -2.15 -40.23
CA SER A 16 8.70 -2.81 -39.00
C SER A 16 10.22 -2.75 -38.88
N SER A 17 10.72 -2.25 -37.75
CA SER A 17 12.13 -2.38 -37.36
C SER A 17 12.25 -2.89 -35.92
N PRO A 18 13.31 -3.65 -35.56
CA PRO A 18 13.22 -4.63 -34.48
C PRO A 18 13.46 -4.05 -33.09
N ILE A 19 12.71 -4.55 -32.10
CA ILE A 19 12.99 -4.31 -30.68
C ILE A 19 14.14 -5.24 -30.24
N THR A 20 15.31 -4.66 -30.00
CA THR A 20 16.46 -5.39 -29.45
C THR A 20 16.20 -5.80 -28.00
N ARG A 21 16.09 -7.10 -27.73
CA ARG A 21 16.06 -7.65 -26.36
C ARG A 21 17.47 -7.60 -25.75
N PRO A 22 17.63 -7.13 -24.49
CA PRO A 22 18.79 -7.48 -23.68
C PRO A 22 18.74 -8.97 -23.31
N THR A 23 19.78 -9.71 -23.66
CA THR A 23 19.89 -11.14 -23.40
C THR A 23 20.21 -11.40 -21.92
N ALA A 24 19.38 -12.17 -21.23
CA ALA A 24 19.73 -12.69 -19.90
C ALA A 24 20.67 -13.89 -20.04
N GLN A 25 21.79 -13.89 -19.30
CA GLN A 25 22.62 -15.08 -19.08
C GLN A 25 22.75 -15.38 -17.58
N PRO A 26 22.77 -16.67 -17.18
CA PRO A 26 22.78 -17.06 -15.78
C PRO A 26 24.20 -17.17 -15.23
N ARG A 27 24.38 -16.88 -13.94
CA ARG A 27 25.53 -17.38 -13.17
C ARG A 27 25.05 -17.81 -11.78
N ARG A 28 25.44 -19.03 -11.39
CA ARG A 28 24.82 -19.79 -10.29
C ARG A 28 25.77 -19.85 -9.09
N ALA A 29 25.16 -19.89 -7.89
CA ALA A 29 25.71 -20.38 -6.63
C ALA A 29 26.96 -19.67 -6.03
N GLY A 30 26.71 -18.88 -5.00
CA GLY A 30 27.63 -18.66 -3.87
C GLY A 30 26.79 -18.61 -2.60
N THR A 31 26.69 -19.74 -1.88
CA THR A 31 25.93 -19.85 -0.63
C THR A 31 26.68 -19.18 0.52
N SER A 32 26.02 -18.25 1.21
CA SER A 32 26.39 -17.86 2.57
C SER A 32 25.11 -17.64 3.38
N ASN A 33 25.08 -18.16 4.61
CA ASN A 33 23.93 -18.06 5.49
C ASN A 33 23.73 -16.63 5.98
N ALA A 34 22.79 -15.90 5.38
CA ALA A 34 22.17 -14.76 6.04
C ALA A 34 21.12 -15.30 7.02
N GLN A 35 21.44 -15.26 8.32
CA GLN A 35 20.48 -15.56 9.38
C GLN A 35 19.23 -14.70 9.21
N HIS A 36 18.05 -15.28 9.40
CA HIS A 36 16.83 -14.49 9.59
C HIS A 36 16.93 -13.79 10.96
N GLY A 37 17.47 -12.58 10.96
CA GLY A 37 17.15 -11.63 12.02
C GLY A 37 15.69 -11.26 11.86
N GLU A 38 14.86 -11.58 12.86
CA GLU A 38 13.56 -10.92 12.96
C GLU A 38 13.78 -9.41 13.08
N PRO A 39 12.97 -8.57 12.41
CA PRO A 39 13.09 -7.13 12.58
C PRO A 39 12.62 -6.77 14.00
N ASP A 40 13.54 -6.28 14.85
CA ASP A 40 13.27 -5.90 16.25
C ASP A 40 11.97 -5.10 16.38
N THR A 41 10.94 -5.75 16.92
CA THR A 41 9.61 -5.19 17.16
C THR A 41 9.58 -4.22 18.34
N SER A 42 10.56 -4.34 19.26
CA SER A 42 10.76 -3.45 20.42
C SER A 42 10.87 -1.96 20.06
N SER A 43 11.20 -1.63 18.81
CA SER A 43 11.32 -0.25 18.32
C SER A 43 10.03 0.61 18.32
N MET A 44 8.89 0.07 18.79
CA MET A 44 7.66 0.84 19.07
C MET A 44 7.23 0.82 20.55
N GLU A 45 8.03 0.23 21.44
CA GLU A 45 7.88 0.39 22.89
C GLU A 45 8.42 1.78 23.27
N THR A 46 7.56 2.79 23.14
CA THR A 46 7.89 4.19 23.46
C THR A 46 7.64 4.47 24.93
N ASP A 47 8.40 5.36 25.57
CA ASP A 47 8.29 5.60 27.03
C ASP A 47 6.87 5.96 27.51
N GLN A 48 6.02 6.57 26.68
CA GLN A 48 4.61 6.83 27.02
C GLN A 48 3.73 5.57 26.94
N LEU A 49 4.02 4.67 25.99
CA LEU A 49 3.41 3.33 25.98
C LEU A 49 3.98 2.49 27.14
N GLN A 50 5.29 2.55 27.42
CA GLN A 50 5.94 1.91 28.57
C GLN A 50 5.29 2.34 29.90
N GLN A 51 5.05 3.64 30.08
CA GLN A 51 4.44 4.21 31.29
C GLN A 51 2.95 3.88 31.44
N THR A 52 2.20 3.74 30.35
CA THR A 52 0.81 3.25 30.41
C THR A 52 0.76 1.74 30.62
N HIS A 53 1.64 0.98 29.96
CA HIS A 53 1.78 -0.46 30.14
C HIS A 53 2.23 -0.84 31.56
N SER A 54 3.03 0.00 32.25
CA SER A 54 3.44 -0.25 33.64
C SER A 54 2.30 -0.17 34.67
N GLN A 55 1.13 0.35 34.28
CA GLN A 55 -0.09 0.38 35.09
C GLN A 55 -1.14 -0.64 34.64
N LEU A 56 -0.87 -1.40 33.57
CA LEU A 56 -1.79 -2.36 32.95
C LEU A 56 -1.36 -3.79 33.26
N SER A 57 -2.30 -4.74 33.19
CA SER A 57 -1.93 -6.15 33.17
C SER A 57 -1.32 -6.53 31.83
N GLU A 58 -0.46 -7.55 31.82
CA GLU A 58 0.17 -8.10 30.60
C GLU A 58 -0.89 -8.46 29.54
N GLN A 59 -2.04 -8.99 29.96
CA GLN A 59 -3.14 -9.33 29.05
C GLN A 59 -3.78 -8.08 28.43
N ALA A 60 -3.91 -6.99 29.19
CA ALA A 60 -4.45 -5.73 28.68
C ALA A 60 -3.45 -5.05 27.72
N ALA A 61 -2.16 -5.03 28.08
CA ALA A 61 -1.06 -4.55 27.23
C ALA A 61 -1.03 -5.30 25.88
N HIS A 62 -1.04 -6.63 25.91
CA HIS A 62 -1.06 -7.46 24.69
C HIS A 62 -2.31 -7.21 23.82
N LEU A 63 -3.49 -7.02 24.42
CA LEU A 63 -4.71 -6.70 23.65
C LEU A 63 -4.66 -5.29 23.01
N ILE A 64 -4.04 -4.32 23.67
CA ILE A 64 -3.82 -2.97 23.12
C ILE A 64 -2.82 -3.03 21.97
N GLU A 65 -1.71 -3.75 22.11
CA GLU A 65 -0.73 -3.91 21.05
C GLU A 65 -1.32 -4.65 19.82
N ALA A 66 -2.11 -5.70 20.06
CA ALA A 66 -2.81 -6.47 19.04
C ALA A 66 -3.92 -5.68 18.30
N SER A 67 -4.29 -4.49 18.77
CA SER A 67 -5.23 -3.60 18.05
C SER A 67 -4.68 -3.17 16.68
N TRP A 68 -3.35 -3.09 16.53
CA TRP A 68 -2.69 -2.83 15.26
C TRP A 68 -2.31 -4.13 14.56
N ARG A 69 -2.86 -4.34 13.36
CA ARG A 69 -2.37 -5.39 12.45
C ARG A 69 -0.88 -5.16 12.17
N ARG A 70 -0.07 -6.23 12.10
CA ARG A 70 1.39 -6.20 11.82
C ARG A 70 1.83 -5.23 10.71
N GLY A 71 1.04 -5.11 9.63
CA GLY A 71 1.33 -4.15 8.56
C GLY A 71 1.22 -2.68 8.98
N THR A 72 0.29 -2.34 9.87
CA THR A 72 0.16 -1.01 10.48
C THR A 72 1.31 -0.76 11.44
N GLN A 73 1.62 -1.71 12.34
CA GLN A 73 2.77 -1.63 13.25
C GLN A 73 4.06 -1.28 12.49
N LEU A 74 4.47 -2.12 11.53
CA LEU A 74 5.68 -1.90 10.71
C LEU A 74 5.69 -0.55 9.98
N THR A 75 4.52 -0.08 9.53
CA THR A 75 4.40 1.23 8.87
C THR A 75 4.62 2.36 9.87
N TYR A 76 4.01 2.27 11.07
CA TYR A 76 4.18 3.27 12.12
C TYR A 76 5.60 3.25 12.71
N THR A 77 6.24 2.09 12.89
CA THR A 77 7.66 1.99 13.26
C THR A 77 8.55 2.70 12.26
N SER A 78 8.29 2.53 10.96
CA SER A 78 9.04 3.20 9.89
C SER A 78 8.85 4.72 9.92
N CYS A 79 7.61 5.19 10.13
CA CYS A 79 7.31 6.61 10.32
C CYS A 79 8.03 7.19 11.56
N TRP A 80 7.95 6.49 12.69
CA TRP A 80 8.60 6.89 13.95
C TRP A 80 10.11 7.03 13.81
N ARG A 81 10.79 5.99 13.30
CA ARG A 81 12.25 6.01 13.06
C ARG A 81 12.70 7.14 12.14
N ARG A 82 11.85 7.68 11.27
CA ARG A 82 12.17 8.83 10.39
C ARG A 82 11.91 10.17 11.09
N TRP A 83 10.88 10.26 11.91
CA TRP A 83 10.65 11.39 12.83
C TRP A 83 11.79 11.54 13.83
N GLU A 84 12.14 10.47 14.54
CA GLU A 84 13.23 10.40 15.52
C GLU A 84 14.56 10.93 14.95
N ARG A 85 14.96 10.43 13.77
CA ARG A 85 16.17 10.92 13.06
C ARG A 85 16.09 12.42 12.71
N TRP A 86 14.90 12.92 12.35
CA TRP A 86 14.71 14.34 12.07
C TRP A 86 14.85 15.18 13.35
N CYS A 87 14.33 14.71 14.47
CA CYS A 87 14.48 15.34 15.78
C CYS A 87 15.93 15.34 16.28
N HIS A 88 16.62 14.19 16.23
CA HIS A 88 18.02 14.09 16.61
C HIS A 88 18.92 15.02 15.80
N SER A 89 18.67 15.17 14.49
CA SER A 89 19.42 16.13 13.64
C SER A 89 19.22 17.61 14.00
N ARG A 90 18.29 17.92 14.90
CA ARG A 90 17.88 19.28 15.32
C ARG A 90 17.94 19.48 16.84
N THR A 91 18.46 18.51 17.58
CA THR A 91 18.51 18.51 19.06
C THR A 91 17.11 18.68 19.69
N ILE A 92 16.11 18.03 19.11
CA ILE A 92 14.72 18.01 19.60
C ILE A 92 14.50 16.66 20.31
N ASP A 93 13.84 16.68 21.47
CA ASP A 93 13.30 15.45 22.07
C ASP A 93 12.16 14.90 21.18
N PRO A 94 12.29 13.67 20.62
CA PRO A 94 11.25 13.10 19.78
C PRO A 94 9.94 12.79 20.52
N PHE A 95 9.94 12.68 21.86
CA PHE A 95 8.75 12.36 22.67
C PHE A 95 8.00 13.60 23.19
N SER A 96 8.73 14.69 23.46
CA SER A 96 8.17 15.97 23.94
C SER A 96 8.36 17.14 22.95
N PRO A 97 8.03 16.99 21.65
CA PRO A 97 8.13 18.08 20.70
C PRO A 97 7.08 19.16 20.97
N THR A 98 7.34 20.38 20.52
CA THR A 98 6.32 21.42 20.34
C THR A 98 5.51 21.17 19.07
N LEU A 99 4.26 21.65 19.03
CA LEU A 99 3.41 21.61 17.84
C LEU A 99 4.13 22.17 16.60
N THR A 100 4.85 23.30 16.75
CA THR A 100 5.61 23.95 15.69
C THR A 100 6.67 23.02 15.08
N GLN A 101 7.37 22.23 15.89
CA GLN A 101 8.36 21.26 15.40
C GLN A 101 7.69 20.14 14.59
N VAL A 102 6.53 19.64 15.02
CA VAL A 102 5.77 18.63 14.27
C VAL A 102 5.24 19.18 12.94
N LEU A 103 4.73 20.41 12.93
CA LEU A 103 4.30 21.09 11.70
C LEU A 103 5.47 21.28 10.72
N ASN A 104 6.63 21.71 11.21
CA ASN A 104 7.85 21.88 10.40
C ASN A 104 8.37 20.54 9.84
N PHE A 105 8.27 19.45 10.60
CA PHE A 105 8.58 18.11 10.09
C PHE A 105 7.64 17.71 8.93
N LEU A 106 6.32 17.80 9.14
CA LEU A 106 5.34 17.46 8.11
C LEU A 106 5.47 18.34 6.85
N ALA A 107 5.86 19.62 7.02
CA ALA A 107 6.20 20.51 5.92
C ALA A 107 7.50 20.05 5.19
N SER A 108 8.56 19.69 5.92
CA SER A 108 9.80 19.21 5.30
C SER A 108 9.61 17.90 4.51
N LEU A 109 8.68 17.02 4.92
CA LEU A 109 8.30 15.85 4.11
C LEU A 109 7.63 16.24 2.79
N PHE A 110 6.88 17.35 2.76
CA PHE A 110 6.30 17.88 1.53
C PHE A 110 7.36 18.51 0.61
N GLU A 111 8.33 19.23 1.18
CA GLU A 111 9.49 19.78 0.45
C GLU A 111 10.38 18.67 -0.14
N GLU A 112 10.53 17.54 0.56
CA GLU A 112 11.15 16.30 0.04
C GLU A 112 10.33 15.61 -1.06
N GLY A 113 9.15 16.14 -1.42
CA GLY A 113 8.31 15.64 -2.51
C GLY A 113 7.43 14.43 -2.17
N LEU A 114 7.24 14.10 -0.89
CA LEU A 114 6.39 12.96 -0.51
C LEU A 114 4.92 13.22 -0.86
N ALA A 115 4.23 12.17 -1.29
CA ALA A 115 2.81 12.23 -1.61
C ALA A 115 1.95 12.48 -0.35
N TYR A 116 0.83 13.20 -0.52
CA TYR A 116 -0.17 13.49 0.53
C TYR A 116 -0.53 12.26 1.40
N ARG A 117 -0.75 11.09 0.78
CA ARG A 117 -1.08 9.85 1.50
C ARG A 117 0.05 9.38 2.42
N THR A 118 1.30 9.58 2.03
CA THR A 118 2.48 9.23 2.82
C THR A 118 2.61 10.18 4.00
N ILE A 119 2.49 11.49 3.79
CA ILE A 119 2.51 12.51 4.86
C ILE A 119 1.35 12.30 5.85
N GLY A 120 0.17 11.94 5.34
CA GLY A 120 -0.97 11.55 6.17
C GLY A 120 -0.69 10.32 7.07
N CYS A 121 0.14 9.39 6.61
CA CYS A 121 0.59 8.25 7.40
C CYS A 121 1.53 8.67 8.54
N TYR A 122 2.46 9.60 8.30
CA TYR A 122 3.28 10.21 9.35
C TYR A 122 2.42 10.92 10.40
N ARG A 123 1.47 11.76 9.97
CA ARG A 123 0.49 12.42 10.87
C ARG A 123 -0.23 11.39 11.75
N SER A 124 -0.75 10.31 11.16
CA SER A 124 -1.48 9.29 11.93
C SER A 124 -0.59 8.48 12.86
N ALA A 125 0.63 8.11 12.45
CA ALA A 125 1.59 7.41 13.31
C ALA A 125 1.98 8.27 14.52
N LEU A 126 2.35 9.54 14.29
CA LEU A 126 2.71 10.46 15.36
C LEU A 126 1.52 10.76 16.29
N SER A 127 0.29 10.82 15.77
CA SER A 127 -0.91 11.03 16.60
C SER A 127 -1.31 9.84 17.47
N GLN A 128 -0.68 8.67 17.31
CA GLN A 128 -0.84 7.54 18.23
C GLN A 128 0.26 7.44 19.28
N ILE A 129 1.37 8.17 19.11
CA ILE A 129 2.59 8.03 19.91
C ILE A 129 2.86 9.28 20.75
N LEU A 130 2.57 10.47 20.21
CA LEU A 130 2.77 11.74 20.89
C LEU A 130 1.57 12.13 21.73
N HIS A 131 1.84 12.92 22.76
CA HIS A 131 0.84 13.55 23.63
C HIS A 131 -0.12 14.49 22.87
N ASN A 132 -1.24 14.84 23.51
CA ASN A 132 -2.21 15.78 22.96
C ASN A 132 -1.69 17.23 23.00
N PHE A 133 -1.86 17.96 21.90
CA PHE A 133 -1.49 19.37 21.76
C PHE A 133 -2.72 20.25 21.97
N ASP A 134 -2.66 21.20 22.90
CA ASP A 134 -3.78 22.11 23.25
C ASP A 134 -5.10 21.37 23.58
N GLY A 135 -4.99 20.16 24.13
CA GLY A 135 -6.13 19.27 24.44
C GLY A 135 -6.60 18.38 23.28
N TYR A 136 -6.07 18.55 22.06
CA TYR A 136 -6.43 17.78 20.87
C TYR A 136 -5.38 16.69 20.56
N PRO A 137 -5.80 15.50 20.08
CA PRO A 137 -4.88 14.59 19.41
C PRO A 137 -4.20 15.29 18.23
N LEU A 138 -2.90 15.05 18.01
CA LEU A 138 -2.12 15.71 16.95
C LEU A 138 -2.82 15.69 15.59
N GLY A 139 -3.43 14.56 15.22
CA GLY A 139 -4.13 14.43 13.95
C GLY A 139 -5.29 15.40 13.79
N GLU A 140 -5.99 15.73 14.87
CA GLU A 140 -7.20 16.54 14.88
C GLU A 140 -6.92 18.02 15.12
N HIS A 141 -5.71 18.36 15.60
CA HIS A 141 -5.30 19.74 15.87
C HIS A 141 -5.54 20.67 14.66
N PRO A 142 -6.22 21.83 14.83
CA PRO A 142 -6.60 22.70 13.72
C PRO A 142 -5.45 23.11 12.78
N SER A 143 -4.25 23.34 13.32
CA SER A 143 -3.07 23.71 12.54
C SER A 143 -2.56 22.55 11.68
N VAL A 144 -2.60 21.31 12.20
CA VAL A 144 -2.21 20.10 11.46
C VAL A 144 -3.24 19.80 10.36
N VAL A 145 -4.53 19.93 10.65
CA VAL A 145 -5.60 19.81 9.64
C VAL A 145 -5.45 20.87 8.55
N ARG A 146 -5.11 22.12 8.90
CA ARG A 146 -4.87 23.20 7.93
C ARG A 146 -3.61 22.95 7.08
N LEU A 147 -2.52 22.44 7.68
CA LEU A 147 -1.32 22.04 6.96
C LEU A 147 -1.61 20.93 5.94
N MET A 148 -2.32 19.88 6.35
CA MET A 148 -2.70 18.78 5.44
C MET A 148 -3.60 19.24 4.29
N LYS A 149 -4.50 20.21 4.53
CA LYS A 149 -5.27 20.87 3.45
C LYS A 149 -4.36 21.64 2.48
N GLY A 150 -3.32 22.31 2.98
CA GLY A 150 -2.27 22.92 2.16
C GLY A 150 -1.54 21.91 1.28
N VAL A 151 -1.06 20.80 1.87
CA VAL A 151 -0.42 19.69 1.15
C VAL A 151 -1.33 19.12 0.06
N PHE A 152 -2.61 18.91 0.36
CA PHE A 152 -3.59 18.40 -0.62
C PHE A 152 -3.79 19.35 -1.79
N ASN A 153 -3.97 20.65 -1.53
CA ASN A 153 -4.19 21.65 -2.58
C ASN A 153 -2.95 21.85 -3.46
N SER A 154 -1.74 21.77 -2.87
CA SER A 154 -0.48 21.98 -3.59
C SER A 154 -0.02 20.76 -4.40
N ASN A 155 -0.33 19.54 -3.96
CA ASN A 155 -0.03 18.31 -4.70
C ASN A 155 -1.17 17.27 -4.54
N PRO A 156 -2.28 17.44 -5.28
CA PRO A 156 -3.45 16.58 -5.13
C PRO A 156 -3.14 15.13 -5.50
N PRO A 157 -3.67 14.13 -4.76
CA PRO A 157 -3.43 12.71 -5.04
C PRO A 157 -3.88 12.33 -6.45
N LYS A 158 -2.90 12.01 -7.32
CA LYS A 158 -3.17 11.51 -8.68
C LYS A 158 -3.66 10.05 -8.62
N PRO A 159 -4.61 9.64 -9.49
CA PRO A 159 -5.01 8.25 -9.58
C PRO A 159 -3.83 7.38 -10.01
N ARG A 160 -3.64 6.22 -9.37
CA ARG A 160 -2.53 5.30 -9.68
C ARG A 160 -2.59 4.78 -11.13
N TYR A 161 -3.78 4.70 -11.70
CA TYR A 161 -4.03 4.26 -13.07
C TYR A 161 -4.82 5.37 -13.79
N PRO A 162 -4.30 5.95 -14.89
CA PRO A 162 -5.00 7.02 -15.61
C PRO A 162 -6.16 6.47 -16.46
N THR A 163 -6.11 5.19 -16.81
CA THR A 163 -7.11 4.47 -17.60
C THR A 163 -7.35 3.09 -17.02
N THR A 164 -8.56 2.57 -17.22
CA THR A 164 -8.87 1.15 -17.02
C THR A 164 -8.49 0.35 -18.27
N TRP A 165 -8.31 -0.96 -18.11
CA TRP A 165 -8.02 -1.88 -19.20
C TRP A 165 -9.30 -2.62 -19.66
N ARG A 166 -9.29 -3.11 -20.90
CA ARG A 166 -10.43 -3.79 -21.52
C ARG A 166 -10.52 -5.25 -21.11
N VAL A 167 -11.59 -5.62 -20.40
CA VAL A 167 -11.82 -6.97 -19.86
C VAL A 167 -11.80 -8.03 -20.96
N ASP A 168 -12.40 -7.71 -22.11
CA ASP A 168 -12.46 -8.56 -23.30
C ASP A 168 -11.08 -8.98 -23.81
N THR A 169 -10.07 -8.09 -23.74
CA THR A 169 -8.70 -8.41 -24.16
C THR A 169 -8.11 -9.57 -23.35
N VAL A 170 -8.38 -9.61 -22.04
CA VAL A 170 -7.93 -10.73 -21.20
C VAL A 170 -8.78 -11.97 -21.40
N THR A 171 -10.11 -11.86 -21.51
CA THR A 171 -10.95 -13.05 -21.71
C THR A 171 -10.65 -13.73 -23.06
N THR A 172 -10.40 -12.96 -24.12
CA THR A 172 -9.97 -13.50 -25.42
C THR A 172 -8.59 -14.16 -25.33
N LEU A 173 -7.64 -13.59 -24.60
CA LEU A 173 -6.35 -14.24 -24.34
C LEU A 173 -6.51 -15.57 -23.58
N LEU A 174 -7.35 -15.61 -22.53
CA LEU A 174 -7.59 -16.84 -21.76
C LEU A 174 -8.36 -17.91 -22.56
N GLN A 175 -9.15 -17.51 -23.56
CA GLN A 175 -9.78 -18.40 -24.53
C GLN A 175 -8.76 -18.95 -25.53
N SER A 176 -7.83 -18.13 -26.03
CA SER A 176 -6.82 -18.54 -27.02
C SER A 176 -5.81 -19.56 -26.49
N TRP A 177 -5.75 -19.78 -25.17
CA TRP A 177 -4.92 -20.80 -24.54
C TRP A 177 -5.42 -22.24 -24.78
N GLY A 178 -6.64 -22.44 -25.31
CA GLY A 178 -7.14 -23.75 -25.68
C GLY A 178 -7.67 -24.59 -24.49
N PRO A 179 -7.79 -25.92 -24.66
CA PRO A 179 -8.41 -26.81 -23.69
C PRO A 179 -7.61 -26.89 -22.37
N ASN A 180 -8.32 -26.86 -21.23
CA ASN A 180 -7.68 -26.88 -19.91
C ASN A 180 -6.84 -28.14 -19.61
N LYS A 181 -7.04 -29.24 -20.37
CA LYS A 181 -6.30 -30.50 -20.22
C LYS A 181 -4.87 -30.41 -20.73
N ASP A 182 -4.63 -29.57 -21.73
CA ASP A 182 -3.35 -29.45 -22.43
C ASP A 182 -2.47 -28.34 -21.82
N LEU A 183 -3.02 -27.60 -20.85
CA LEU A 183 -2.34 -26.52 -20.15
C LEU A 183 -1.46 -27.05 -19.02
N SER A 184 -0.24 -26.52 -18.95
CA SER A 184 0.61 -26.69 -17.76
C SER A 184 -0.13 -26.22 -16.51
N LEU A 185 0.12 -26.87 -15.36
CA LEU A 185 -0.48 -26.50 -14.09
C LEU A 185 -0.30 -25.01 -13.77
N LYS A 186 0.89 -24.45 -14.05
CA LYS A 186 1.19 -23.01 -13.90
C LYS A 186 0.23 -22.14 -14.72
N THR A 187 0.03 -22.46 -16.00
CA THR A 187 -0.87 -21.72 -16.90
C THR A 187 -2.32 -21.84 -16.44
N LEU A 188 -2.74 -23.03 -16.00
CA LEU A 188 -4.08 -23.29 -15.47
C LEU A 188 -4.34 -22.51 -14.17
N THR A 189 -3.37 -22.47 -13.25
CA THR A 189 -3.43 -21.65 -12.03
C THR A 189 -3.54 -20.16 -12.35
N SER A 190 -2.77 -19.64 -13.32
CA SER A 190 -2.89 -18.25 -13.76
C SER A 190 -4.26 -17.96 -14.40
N LYS A 191 -4.79 -18.88 -15.22
CA LYS A 191 -6.14 -18.78 -15.82
C LYS A 191 -7.22 -18.69 -14.74
N LEU A 192 -7.17 -19.60 -13.77
CA LEU A 192 -8.11 -19.65 -12.64
C LEU A 192 -8.01 -18.38 -11.77
N ALA A 193 -6.81 -17.97 -11.37
CA ALA A 193 -6.61 -16.78 -10.54
C ALA A 193 -7.12 -15.51 -11.21
N MET A 194 -6.91 -15.35 -12.52
CA MET A 194 -7.40 -14.19 -13.26
C MET A 194 -8.93 -14.19 -13.41
N LEU A 195 -9.54 -15.36 -13.66
CA LEU A 195 -11.00 -15.49 -13.72
C LEU A 195 -11.65 -15.24 -12.34
N LEU A 196 -11.03 -15.72 -11.26
CA LEU A 196 -11.51 -15.44 -9.89
C LEU A 196 -11.38 -13.95 -9.55
N ALA A 197 -10.28 -13.29 -9.93
CA ALA A 197 -10.11 -11.85 -9.75
C ALA A 197 -11.19 -11.05 -10.51
N LEU A 198 -11.48 -11.44 -11.76
CA LEU A 198 -12.53 -10.83 -12.57
C LEU A 198 -13.95 -11.06 -12.02
N ALA A 199 -14.27 -12.29 -11.60
CA ALA A 199 -15.61 -12.65 -11.14
C ALA A 199 -15.93 -12.13 -9.73
N SER A 200 -14.95 -12.09 -8.83
CA SER A 200 -15.15 -11.61 -7.45
C SER A 200 -14.97 -10.09 -7.27
N ALA A 201 -14.26 -9.43 -8.20
CA ALA A 201 -13.72 -8.08 -8.03
C ALA A 201 -12.93 -7.86 -6.71
N GLY A 202 -12.50 -8.95 -6.07
CA GLY A 202 -11.83 -8.94 -4.76
C GLY A 202 -10.39 -8.45 -4.84
N ARG A 203 -9.83 -8.02 -3.71
CA ARG A 203 -8.41 -7.68 -3.64
C ARG A 203 -7.58 -8.96 -3.72
N THR A 204 -6.31 -8.84 -4.13
CA THR A 204 -5.37 -9.98 -4.12
C THR A 204 -5.25 -10.64 -2.74
N SER A 205 -5.34 -9.86 -1.65
CA SER A 205 -5.38 -10.39 -0.28
C SER A 205 -6.57 -11.30 -0.01
N ASP A 206 -7.69 -11.05 -0.68
CA ASP A 206 -8.96 -11.73 -0.44
C ASP A 206 -8.98 -13.03 -1.24
N LEU A 207 -8.39 -13.03 -2.45
CA LEU A 207 -8.11 -14.25 -3.23
C LEU A 207 -7.18 -15.22 -2.48
N CYS A 208 -6.23 -14.71 -1.70
CA CYS A 208 -5.36 -15.54 -0.84
C CYS A 208 -6.09 -16.17 0.37
N LEU A 209 -7.32 -15.76 0.68
CA LEU A 209 -8.16 -16.33 1.75
C LEU A 209 -9.18 -17.35 1.22
N LEU A 210 -9.15 -17.66 -0.08
CA LEU A 210 -9.98 -18.72 -0.66
C LEU A 210 -9.43 -20.10 -0.29
N SER A 211 -10.32 -20.98 0.16
CA SER A 211 -10.00 -22.38 0.46
C SER A 211 -11.03 -23.31 -0.18
N THR A 212 -10.58 -24.46 -0.66
CA THR A 212 -11.43 -25.47 -1.30
C THR A 212 -12.48 -26.06 -0.37
N CYS A 213 -12.21 -26.13 0.95
CA CYS A 213 -13.18 -26.62 1.94
C CYS A 213 -14.39 -25.68 2.17
N HIS A 214 -14.31 -24.44 1.69
CA HIS A 214 -15.34 -23.41 1.87
C HIS A 214 -16.07 -23.05 0.56
N ILE A 215 -15.92 -23.88 -0.47
CA ILE A 215 -16.63 -23.76 -1.76
C ILE A 215 -17.97 -24.48 -1.66
N ARG A 216 -19.07 -23.75 -1.88
CA ARG A 216 -20.44 -24.28 -1.87
C ARG A 216 -21.04 -24.21 -3.27
N LYS A 217 -21.72 -25.27 -3.69
CA LYS A 217 -22.49 -25.28 -4.95
C LYS A 217 -23.89 -24.75 -4.67
N GLN A 218 -24.31 -23.74 -5.42
CA GLN A 218 -25.64 -23.13 -5.35
C GLN A 218 -26.40 -23.41 -6.66
N PRO A 219 -27.75 -23.30 -6.69
CA PRO A 219 -28.53 -23.56 -7.91
C PRO A 219 -28.10 -22.69 -9.12
N ALA A 220 -27.67 -21.44 -8.86
CA ALA A 220 -27.24 -20.48 -9.86
C ALA A 220 -25.71 -20.41 -10.08
N GLY A 221 -24.89 -21.22 -9.38
CA GLY A 221 -23.44 -21.15 -9.52
C GLY A 221 -22.65 -21.67 -8.32
N TRP A 222 -21.56 -20.97 -8.00
CA TRP A 222 -20.64 -21.32 -6.92
C TRP A 222 -20.48 -20.17 -5.93
N GLU A 223 -20.61 -20.47 -4.65
CA GLU A 223 -20.37 -19.56 -3.54
C GLU A 223 -18.97 -19.87 -2.95
N LEU A 224 -18.17 -18.82 -2.78
CA LEU A 224 -16.79 -18.86 -2.34
C LEU A 224 -16.65 -18.14 -1.00
N VAL A 225 -16.63 -18.88 0.12
CA VAL A 225 -16.55 -18.28 1.46
C VAL A 225 -15.08 -18.08 1.86
N LEU A 226 -14.75 -16.87 2.32
CA LEU A 226 -13.41 -16.51 2.80
C LEU A 226 -13.21 -17.01 4.23
N SER A 227 -12.07 -17.64 4.52
CA SER A 227 -11.80 -18.24 5.84
C SER A 227 -11.23 -17.29 6.89
N GLY A 228 -10.95 -16.03 6.56
CA GLY A 228 -10.21 -15.11 7.42
C GLY A 228 -10.76 -13.69 7.50
N LEU A 229 -10.32 -12.97 8.53
CA LEU A 229 -10.67 -11.56 8.73
C LEU A 229 -10.19 -10.71 7.56
N ARG A 230 -11.13 -10.00 6.92
CA ARG A 230 -10.81 -9.01 5.89
C ARG A 230 -10.07 -7.83 6.53
N LYS A 231 -9.15 -7.22 5.77
CA LYS A 231 -8.73 -5.85 6.05
C LYS A 231 -9.95 -4.94 5.88
N THR A 232 -10.52 -4.53 7.00
CA THR A 232 -11.30 -3.30 7.14
C THR A 232 -10.42 -2.11 6.84
#